data_AF-A0A2Z4V6A6-F1
#
_entry.id   AF-A0A2Z4V6A6-F1
#
_cell.length_a   1.000
_cell.length_b   1.000
_cell.length_c   1.000
_cell.angle_alpha   90.00
_cell.angle_beta   90.00
_cell.angle_gamma   90.00
#
_symmetry.space_group_name_H-M   'P 1'
#
loop_
_entity.id
_entity.type
_entity.pdbx_description
1 polymer ?
#
loop_
_entity_poly.entity_id
_entity_poly.type
_entity_poly.pdbx_seq_one_letter_code
_entity_poly.pdbx_strand_id
1 'polypeptide(L)'
;MTLGVFPVGRVHHVGHVESRVQDVRGEPALLEVYTGWINADVAGVGGQLVSIDFASFLPHSGTRVKQYPQELTPDVAVIAEVQTVVHQDDETTCHGIDFATVALETQQQLPADPPPRCLVLRGRFALQDVLVNSMSYQVTLLWPPYDPLPVIDLPAHVGPG
;
A
#
# COMPACT_ATOMS: atom_id res chain seq x y z
N MET A 1 4.91 -24.95 -3.30
CA MET A 1 4.27 -24.45 -2.08
C MET A 1 3.63 -23.12 -2.46
N THR A 2 2.31 -23.04 -2.51
CA THR A 2 1.62 -21.83 -3.01
C THR A 2 1.66 -20.79 -1.89
N LEU A 3 2.50 -19.76 -2.04
CA LEU A 3 2.54 -18.61 -1.14
C LEU A 3 1.21 -17.87 -1.29
N GLY A 4 0.35 -17.98 -0.27
CA GLY A 4 -0.86 -17.17 -0.19
C GLY A 4 -0.48 -15.71 0.00
N VAL A 5 -1.21 -14.80 -0.64
CA VAL A 5 -1.16 -13.38 -0.28
C VAL A 5 -1.72 -13.27 1.12
N PHE A 6 -0.89 -12.93 2.09
CA PHE A 6 -1.37 -12.66 3.44
C PHE A 6 -1.92 -11.23 3.44
N PRO A 7 -3.12 -11.00 4.01
CA PRO A 7 -3.53 -9.64 4.32
C PRO A 7 -2.59 -9.14 5.41
N VAL A 8 -1.54 -8.44 4.99
CA VAL A 8 -0.64 -7.72 5.88
C VAL A 8 -1.50 -6.67 6.59
N GLY A 9 -1.33 -6.62 7.92
CA GLY A 9 -2.28 -6.12 8.91
C GLY A 9 -2.75 -4.68 8.78
N ARG A 10 -3.37 -4.17 9.85
CA ARG A 10 -4.03 -2.85 9.84
C ARG A 10 -3.09 -1.76 9.35
N VAL A 11 -3.56 -1.01 8.35
CA VAL A 11 -2.88 0.20 7.88
C VAL A 11 -3.09 1.29 8.91
N HIS A 12 -1.99 1.89 9.34
CA HIS A 12 -2.00 3.06 10.17
C HIS A 12 -1.65 4.27 9.31
N HIS A 13 -2.70 5.03 8.97
CA HIS A 13 -2.59 6.26 8.21
C HIS A 13 -1.92 7.35 9.05
N VAL A 14 -0.84 7.94 8.53
CA VAL A 14 -0.16 9.07 9.16
C VAL A 14 -0.59 10.38 8.51
N GLY A 15 -0.60 10.43 7.18
CA GLY A 15 -0.95 11.65 6.47
C GLY A 15 -1.30 11.43 5.02
N HIS A 16 -2.27 12.20 4.55
CA HIS A 16 -2.65 12.33 3.16
C HIS A 16 -2.66 13.81 2.81
N VAL A 17 -1.90 14.19 1.78
CA VAL A 17 -1.84 15.55 1.27
C VAL A 17 -2.33 15.53 -0.17
N GLU A 18 -3.20 16.48 -0.49
CA GLU A 18 -3.71 16.70 -1.84
C GLU A 18 -3.40 18.15 -2.25
N SER A 19 -2.85 18.35 -3.43
CA SER A 19 -2.50 19.67 -3.93
C SER A 19 -2.72 19.77 -5.44
N ARG A 20 -3.22 20.92 -5.89
CA ARG A 20 -3.33 21.24 -7.31
C ARG A 20 -1.99 21.76 -7.80
N VAL A 21 -1.46 21.14 -8.84
CA VAL A 21 -0.14 21.45 -9.40
C VAL A 21 -0.23 21.62 -10.92
N GLN A 22 0.89 21.99 -11.55
CA GLN A 22 1.09 21.89 -12.99
C GLN A 22 2.03 20.71 -13.25
N ASP A 23 1.72 19.89 -14.26
CA ASP A 23 2.64 18.83 -14.70
C ASP A 23 3.87 19.41 -15.43
N VAL A 24 4.80 18.55 -15.84
CA VAL A 24 6.02 18.97 -16.56
C VAL A 24 5.75 19.64 -17.91
N ARG A 25 4.53 19.56 -18.43
CA ARG A 25 4.07 20.21 -19.67
C ARG A 25 3.30 21.50 -19.39
N GLY A 26 3.07 21.85 -18.12
CA GLY A 26 2.32 23.03 -17.70
C GLY A 26 0.80 22.81 -17.61
N GLU A 27 0.33 21.57 -17.79
CA GLU A 27 -1.09 21.23 -17.71
C GLU A 27 -1.54 21.11 -16.26
N PRO A 28 -2.78 21.50 -15.90
CA PRO A 28 -3.31 21.29 -14.56
C PRO A 28 -3.26 19.81 -14.17
N ALA A 29 -2.85 19.51 -12.94
CA ALA A 29 -2.77 18.16 -12.40
C ALA A 29 -3.11 18.15 -10.90
N LEU A 30 -3.39 16.96 -10.36
CA LEU A 30 -3.61 16.74 -8.94
C LEU A 30 -2.48 15.87 -8.39
N LEU A 31 -1.74 16.41 -7.43
CA LEU A 31 -0.73 15.67 -6.68
C LEU A 31 -1.36 15.13 -5.39
N GLU A 32 -1.26 13.82 -5.18
CA GLU A 32 -1.63 13.18 -3.92
C GLU A 32 -0.41 12.49 -3.32
N VAL A 33 -0.20 12.70 -2.02
CA VAL A 33 0.89 12.04 -1.26
C VAL A 33 0.28 11.31 -0.07
N TYR A 34 0.51 10.00 -0.02
CA TYR A 34 0.10 9.12 1.07
C TYR A 34 1.32 8.71 1.87
N THR A 35 1.24 8.86 3.18
CA THR A 35 2.29 8.44 4.11
C THR A 35 1.68 7.66 5.26
N GLY A 36 2.36 6.60 5.67
CA GLY A 36 1.89 5.78 6.76
C GLY A 36 2.80 4.61 7.07
N TRP A 37 2.30 3.73 7.93
CA TRP A 37 2.90 2.43 8.14
C TRP A 37 1.83 1.33 8.12
N ILE A 38 2.27 0.12 7.83
CA ILE A 38 1.46 -1.09 7.83
C ILE A 38 2.05 -2.02 8.88
N ASN A 39 1.22 -2.54 9.79
CA ASN A 39 1.64 -3.64 10.67
C ASN A 39 1.71 -4.90 9.82
N ALA A 40 2.88 -5.50 9.72
CA ALA A 40 3.08 -6.67 8.89
C ALA A 40 3.01 -7.97 9.68
N ASP A 41 3.67 -8.01 10.83
CA ASP A 41 3.79 -9.19 11.69
C ASP A 41 4.17 -10.45 10.88
N VAL A 42 5.16 -10.30 9.98
CA VAL A 42 5.65 -11.35 9.09
C VAL A 42 7.04 -11.79 9.50
N ALA A 43 7.32 -13.09 9.42
CA ALA A 43 8.61 -13.65 9.80
C ALA A 43 9.21 -14.51 8.68
N GLY A 44 10.51 -14.37 8.46
CA GLY A 44 11.34 -15.36 7.78
C GLY A 44 12.10 -16.16 8.83
N VAL A 45 11.92 -17.48 8.84
CA VAL A 45 12.52 -18.37 9.86
C VAL A 45 13.15 -19.58 9.17
N GLY A 46 14.32 -20.00 9.63
CA GLY A 46 14.90 -21.30 9.30
C GLY A 46 16.07 -21.24 8.31
N GLY A 47 16.88 -20.17 8.35
CA GLY A 47 18.12 -20.08 7.59
C GLY A 47 17.95 -19.84 6.09
N GLN A 48 16.71 -19.66 5.62
CA GLN A 48 16.38 -19.48 4.20
C GLN A 48 15.73 -18.12 3.94
N LEU A 49 16.09 -17.51 2.81
CA LEU A 49 15.41 -16.32 2.32
C LEU A 49 14.01 -16.70 1.84
N VAL A 50 12.99 -16.16 2.52
CA VAL A 50 11.59 -16.31 2.15
C VAL A 50 11.04 -15.03 1.53
N SER A 51 10.09 -15.20 0.61
CA SER A 51 9.38 -14.10 -0.03
C SER A 51 7.92 -14.10 0.38
N ILE A 52 7.42 -12.96 0.86
CA ILE A 52 6.04 -12.84 1.36
C ILE A 52 5.36 -11.67 0.65
N ASP A 53 4.34 -11.96 -0.14
CA ASP A 53 3.54 -10.96 -0.83
C ASP A 53 2.56 -10.27 0.13
N PHE A 54 2.33 -8.98 -0.12
CA PHE A 54 1.38 -8.17 0.63
C PHE A 54 0.52 -7.30 -0.28
N ALA A 55 -0.67 -6.97 0.22
CA ALA A 55 -1.58 -6.02 -0.40
C ALA A 55 -2.31 -5.22 0.69
N SER A 56 -2.42 -3.92 0.48
CA SER A 56 -3.02 -2.98 1.43
C SER A 56 -3.71 -1.85 0.69
N PHE A 57 -4.86 -1.40 1.18
CA PHE A 57 -5.42 -0.13 0.71
C PHE A 57 -4.51 1.04 1.07
N LEU A 58 -4.55 2.10 0.26
CA LEU A 58 -4.03 3.41 0.65
C LEU A 58 -5.14 4.23 1.33
N PRO A 59 -5.14 4.36 2.66
CA PRO A 59 -6.16 5.12 3.36
C PRO A 59 -6.02 6.61 3.06
N HIS A 60 -7.16 7.26 2.86
CA HIS A 60 -7.28 8.72 2.83
C HIS A 60 -7.30 9.30 4.25
N SER A 61 -7.93 8.60 5.21
CA SER A 61 -7.88 8.94 6.63
C SER A 61 -8.46 7.81 7.48
N GLY A 62 -7.72 7.36 8.50
CA GLY A 62 -8.17 6.24 9.34
C GLY A 62 -8.51 5.01 8.49
N THR A 63 -9.73 4.51 8.60
CA THR A 63 -10.26 3.37 7.83
C THR A 63 -10.94 3.77 6.53
N ARG A 64 -10.76 5.00 6.04
CA ARG A 64 -11.43 5.52 4.85
C ARG A 64 -10.52 5.50 3.63
N VAL A 65 -11.05 5.13 2.47
CA VAL A 65 -10.35 5.09 1.18
C VAL A 65 -11.04 5.96 0.13
N LYS A 66 -10.28 6.60 -0.75
CA LYS A 66 -10.83 7.35 -1.89
C LYS A 66 -11.24 6.39 -3.01
N GLN A 67 -12.34 6.74 -3.68
CA GLN A 67 -12.72 6.16 -4.97
C GLN A 67 -12.13 6.95 -6.12
N TYR A 68 -11.86 6.28 -7.23
CA TYR A 68 -11.33 6.88 -8.44
C TYR A 68 -12.14 6.50 -9.67
N PRO A 69 -12.24 7.39 -10.68
CA PRO A 69 -12.89 7.08 -11.96
C PRO A 69 -12.27 5.87 -12.66
N GLN A 70 -13.09 5.14 -13.41
CA GLN A 70 -12.69 3.87 -14.07
C GLN A 70 -11.62 4.04 -15.15
N GLU A 71 -11.51 5.21 -15.78
CA GLU A 71 -10.56 5.46 -16.88
C GLU A 71 -9.28 6.16 -16.42
N LEU A 72 -9.18 6.47 -15.12
CA LEU A 72 -8.07 7.24 -14.59
C LEU A 72 -6.83 6.34 -14.39
N THR A 73 -5.66 6.87 -14.73
CA THR A 73 -4.36 6.23 -14.48
C THR A 73 -3.41 7.27 -13.89
N PRO A 74 -2.81 7.04 -12.72
CA PRO A 74 -1.82 7.93 -12.14
C PRO A 74 -0.42 7.65 -12.68
N ASP A 75 0.43 8.66 -12.69
CA ASP A 75 1.88 8.44 -12.56
C ASP A 75 2.20 8.17 -11.08
N VAL A 76 2.99 7.12 -10.82
CA VAL A 76 3.18 6.58 -9.46
C VAL A 76 4.66 6.56 -9.10
N ALA A 77 4.99 7.07 -7.92
CA ALA A 77 6.25 6.80 -7.24
C ALA A 77 5.98 6.22 -5.85
N VAL A 78 6.67 5.13 -5.51
CA VAL A 78 6.53 4.43 -4.22
C VAL A 78 7.89 4.31 -3.55
N ILE A 79 7.93 4.65 -2.27
CA ILE A 79 9.05 4.37 -1.37
C ILE A 79 8.48 3.53 -0.23
N ALA A 80 9.12 2.41 0.07
CA ALA A 80 8.73 1.50 1.14
C ALA A 80 9.98 1.01 1.87
N GLU A 81 9.89 0.94 3.19
CA GLU A 81 11.02 0.56 4.04
C GLU A 81 10.54 -0.24 5.25
N VAL A 82 11.32 -1.24 5.65
CA VAL A 82 11.09 -2.00 6.87
C VAL A 82 11.50 -1.14 8.07
N GLN A 83 10.62 -0.98 9.06
CA GLN A 83 10.86 -0.08 10.20
C GLN A 83 11.29 -0.84 11.45
N THR A 84 10.51 -1.83 11.86
CA THR A 84 10.76 -2.56 13.11
C THR A 84 11.14 -4.00 12.80
N VAL A 85 12.37 -4.33 13.17
CA VAL A 85 12.98 -5.63 12.94
C VAL A 85 13.36 -6.24 14.28
N VAL A 86 12.97 -7.50 14.50
CA VAL A 86 13.49 -8.31 15.60
C VAL A 86 14.34 -9.41 14.98
N HIS A 87 15.64 -9.35 15.27
CA HIS A 87 16.59 -10.39 14.86
C HIS A 87 16.35 -11.65 15.69
N GLN A 88 16.30 -12.79 15.02
CA GLN A 88 16.27 -14.09 15.69
C GLN A 88 17.71 -14.58 15.78
N ASP A 89 18.26 -14.61 16.99
CA ASP A 89 19.59 -15.13 17.31
C ASP A 89 20.80 -14.36 16.71
N ASP A 90 22.02 -14.81 17.01
CA ASP A 90 23.30 -14.25 16.51
C ASP A 90 23.59 -14.66 15.04
N GLU A 91 22.55 -14.99 14.26
CA GLU A 91 22.68 -15.46 12.88
C GLU A 91 22.71 -14.31 11.84
N THR A 92 23.13 -14.63 10.62
CA THR A 92 23.13 -13.66 9.52
C THR A 92 21.70 -13.39 9.08
N THR A 93 21.16 -12.23 9.46
CA THR A 93 19.81 -11.83 9.06
C THR A 93 19.81 -11.03 7.76
N CYS A 94 18.77 -11.22 6.93
CA CYS A 94 18.52 -10.40 5.75
C CYS A 94 17.07 -9.94 5.76
N HIS A 95 16.83 -8.66 5.48
CA HIS A 95 15.47 -8.13 5.33
C HIS A 95 15.43 -7.03 4.29
N GLY A 96 14.31 -6.92 3.59
CA GLY A 96 14.05 -5.84 2.66
C GLY A 96 12.68 -5.92 2.02
N ILE A 97 12.36 -4.88 1.26
CA ILE A 97 11.23 -4.86 0.34
C ILE A 97 11.79 -5.17 -1.06
N ASP A 98 11.42 -6.32 -1.62
CA ASP A 98 11.85 -6.75 -2.97
C ASP A 98 11.25 -5.82 -4.03
N PHE A 99 9.95 -5.53 -3.90
CA PHE A 99 9.29 -4.49 -4.67
C PHE A 99 8.08 -3.92 -3.91
N ALA A 100 7.70 -2.70 -4.28
CA ALA A 100 6.44 -2.09 -3.89
C ALA A 100 5.88 -1.29 -5.07
N THR A 101 4.57 -1.38 -5.29
CA THR A 101 3.86 -0.72 -6.37
C THR A 101 2.45 -0.36 -5.94
N VAL A 102 1.85 0.62 -6.61
CA VAL A 102 0.46 1.02 -6.38
C VAL A 102 -0.30 0.97 -7.67
N ALA A 103 -1.50 0.40 -7.62
CA ALA A 103 -2.42 0.34 -8.74
C ALA A 103 -3.84 0.73 -8.32
N LEU A 104 -4.62 1.19 -9.29
CA LEU A 104 -6.06 1.31 -9.14
C LEU A 104 -6.72 -0.03 -9.43
N GLU A 105 -7.44 -0.57 -8.46
CA GLU A 105 -8.03 -1.90 -8.56
C GLU A 105 -9.51 -1.87 -8.21
N THR A 106 -10.31 -2.66 -8.93
CA THR A 106 -11.74 -2.80 -8.71
C THR A 106 -12.00 -3.70 -7.50
N GLN A 107 -12.74 -3.19 -6.51
CA GLN A 107 -12.95 -3.86 -5.23
C GLN A 107 -14.35 -4.49 -5.15
N GLN A 108 -14.47 -5.75 -5.56
CA GLN A 108 -15.74 -6.49 -5.55
C GLN A 108 -16.33 -6.73 -4.15
N GLN A 109 -15.48 -6.65 -3.13
CA GLN A 109 -15.81 -6.86 -1.73
C GLN A 109 -16.32 -5.60 -1.02
N LEU A 110 -16.25 -4.43 -1.64
CA LEU A 110 -16.76 -3.17 -1.08
C LEU A 110 -18.22 -2.92 -1.52
N PRO A 111 -19.08 -2.39 -0.63
CA PRO A 111 -20.49 -2.20 -0.91
C PRO A 111 -20.76 -0.96 -1.78
N ALA A 112 -20.48 -1.03 -3.07
CA ALA A 112 -20.91 -0.02 -4.05
C ALA A 112 -21.28 -0.66 -5.40
N ASP A 113 -22.22 -0.04 -6.12
CA ASP A 113 -22.64 -0.44 -7.47
C ASP A 113 -22.56 0.78 -8.42
N PRO A 114 -21.65 0.79 -9.41
CA PRO A 114 -20.69 -0.28 -9.73
C PRO A 114 -19.58 -0.44 -8.66
N PRO A 115 -18.87 -1.58 -8.63
CA PRO A 115 -17.78 -1.80 -7.69
C PRO A 115 -16.73 -0.68 -7.78
N PRO A 116 -16.29 -0.14 -6.63
CA PRO A 116 -15.42 1.03 -6.62
C PRO A 116 -14.01 0.65 -7.03
N ARG A 117 -13.29 1.58 -7.67
CA ARG A 117 -11.84 1.48 -7.84
C ARG A 117 -11.13 2.25 -6.74
N CYS A 118 -10.24 1.57 -6.04
CA CYS A 118 -9.45 2.13 -4.95
C CYS A 118 -7.96 1.90 -5.22
N LEU A 119 -7.12 2.73 -4.61
CA LEU A 119 -5.68 2.53 -4.63
C LEU A 119 -5.28 1.39 -3.71
N VAL A 120 -4.51 0.46 -4.26
CA VAL A 120 -3.95 -0.67 -3.55
C VAL A 120 -2.44 -0.64 -3.68
N LEU A 121 -1.75 -0.59 -2.54
CA LEU A 121 -0.32 -0.81 -2.41
C LEU A 121 -0.08 -2.32 -2.35
N ARG A 122 0.71 -2.83 -3.28
CA ARG A 122 1.18 -4.22 -3.31
C ARG A 122 2.69 -4.25 -3.23
N GLY A 123 3.22 -5.35 -2.71
CA GLY A 123 4.64 -5.56 -2.70
C GLY A 123 5.02 -6.92 -2.18
N ARG A 124 6.31 -7.09 -1.93
CA ARG A 124 6.88 -8.32 -1.41
C ARG A 124 8.00 -8.03 -0.44
N PHE A 125 7.96 -8.70 0.70
CA PHE A 125 9.09 -8.78 1.62
C PHE A 125 10.05 -9.88 1.19
N ALA A 126 11.35 -9.66 1.38
CA ALA A 126 12.38 -10.69 1.33
C ALA A 126 13.04 -10.78 2.71
N LEU A 127 12.88 -11.91 3.41
CA LEU A 127 13.18 -12.05 4.84
C LEU A 127 13.98 -13.32 5.10
N GLN A 128 14.97 -13.24 6.00
CA GLN A 128 15.73 -14.38 6.51
C GLN A 128 16.06 -14.14 7.99
N ASP A 129 15.64 -15.08 8.84
CA ASP A 129 15.87 -15.14 10.29
C ASP A 129 15.51 -13.85 11.02
N VAL A 130 14.32 -13.35 10.70
CA VAL A 130 13.88 -12.01 11.05
C VAL A 130 12.37 -11.95 11.21
N LEU A 131 11.90 -11.18 12.20
CA LEU A 131 10.52 -10.77 12.34
C LEU A 131 10.38 -9.29 11.99
N VAL A 132 9.52 -8.98 11.03
CA VAL A 132 9.16 -7.62 10.64
C VAL A 132 7.79 -7.27 11.21
N ASN A 133 7.77 -6.35 12.17
CA ASN A 133 6.51 -5.91 12.78
C ASN A 133 5.81 -4.85 11.92
N SER A 134 6.57 -3.96 11.27
CA SER A 134 5.98 -2.89 10.47
C SER A 134 6.87 -2.44 9.30
N MET A 135 6.20 -1.89 8.28
CA MET A 135 6.84 -1.16 7.19
C MET A 135 6.25 0.25 7.07
N SER A 136 7.08 1.23 6.76
CA SER A 136 6.63 2.57 6.37
C SER A 136 6.51 2.66 4.85
N TYR A 137 5.63 3.53 4.39
CA TYR A 137 5.53 3.87 2.98
C TYR A 137 5.33 5.36 2.76
N GLN A 138 5.79 5.81 1.60
CA GLN A 138 5.38 7.06 0.98
C GLN A 138 4.99 6.74 -0.48
N VAL A 139 3.76 7.08 -0.85
CA VAL A 139 3.27 6.97 -2.21
C VAL A 139 2.97 8.37 -2.71
N THR A 140 3.53 8.72 -3.86
CA THR A 140 3.25 9.96 -4.57
C THR A 140 2.56 9.64 -5.87
N LEU A 141 1.41 10.27 -6.11
CA LEU A 141 0.58 10.09 -7.29
C LEU A 141 0.40 11.43 -7.97
N LEU A 142 0.59 11.44 -9.29
CA LEU A 142 0.23 12.57 -10.12
C LEU A 142 -0.92 12.16 -11.03
N TRP A 143 -2.03 12.87 -10.93
CA TRP A 143 -3.25 12.60 -11.67
C TRP A 143 -3.53 13.72 -12.67
N PRO A 144 -4.10 13.39 -13.85
CA PRO A 144 -4.80 14.41 -14.62
C PRO A 144 -6.02 14.91 -13.82
N PRO A 145 -6.56 16.10 -14.12
CA PRO A 145 -7.72 16.63 -13.39
C PRO A 145 -8.93 15.70 -13.52
N TYR A 146 -9.63 15.47 -12.41
CA TYR A 146 -10.86 14.70 -12.36
C TYR A 146 -11.79 15.22 -11.28
N ASP A 147 -13.07 14.89 -11.41
CA ASP A 147 -14.07 15.20 -10.38
C ASP A 147 -13.96 14.21 -9.22
N PRO A 148 -13.79 14.68 -7.96
CA PRO A 148 -13.65 13.80 -6.81
C PRO A 148 -14.87 12.89 -6.62
N LEU A 149 -14.60 11.60 -6.44
CA LEU A 149 -15.62 10.62 -6.06
C LEU A 149 -15.72 10.48 -4.53
N PRO A 150 -16.83 9.92 -4.01
CA PRO A 150 -17.01 9.72 -2.58
C PRO A 150 -15.91 8.87 -1.94
N VAL A 151 -15.58 9.20 -0.70
CA VAL A 151 -14.72 8.39 0.17
C VAL A 151 -15.56 7.28 0.79
N ILE A 152 -15.03 6.05 0.83
CA ILE A 152 -15.69 4.87 1.41
C ILE A 152 -15.05 4.51 2.75
N ASP A 153 -15.88 4.14 3.74
CA ASP A 153 -15.42 3.48 4.96
C ASP A 153 -15.13 1.99 4.71
N LEU A 154 -13.90 1.55 5.01
CA LEU A 154 -13.55 0.14 4.99
C LEU A 154 -14.18 -0.59 6.17
N PRO A 155 -14.82 -1.75 5.95
CA PRO A 155 -15.20 -2.64 7.04
C PRO A 155 -13.96 -3.12 7.82
N ALA A 156 -14.10 -3.36 9.13
CA ALA A 156 -13.01 -3.54 10.09
C ALA A 156 -12.02 -4.71 9.83
N HIS A 157 -12.25 -5.51 8.79
CA HIS A 157 -11.48 -6.71 8.44
C HIS A 157 -11.34 -6.92 6.92
N VAL A 158 -11.68 -5.92 6.10
CA VAL A 158 -11.64 -6.07 4.64
C VAL A 158 -10.33 -5.54 4.09
N GLY A 159 -9.53 -6.45 3.54
CA GLY A 159 -8.36 -6.12 2.71
C GLY A 159 -8.75 -5.96 1.23
N PRO A 160 -7.80 -5.50 0.39
CA PRO A 160 -7.96 -5.51 -1.06
C PRO A 160 -8.10 -6.96 -1.57
N GLY A 161 -8.96 -7.13 -2.58
CA GLY A 161 -9.29 -8.43 -3.19
C GLY A 161 -8.35 -8.82 -4.32
#